data_AF-A0A2N3FEL4-F1
#
_entry.id   AF-A0A2N3FEL4-F1
#
_cell.length_a   1.000
_cell.length_b   1.000
_cell.length_c   1.000
_cell.angle_alpha   90.00
_cell.angle_beta   90.00
_cell.angle_gamma   90.00
#
_symmetry.space_group_name_H-M   'P 1'
#
loop_
_entity.id
_entity.type
_entity.pdbx_description
1 polymer ?
#
loop_
_entity_poly.entity_id
_entity_poly.type
_entity_poly.pdbx_seq_one_letter_code
_entity_poly.pdbx_strand_id
1 'polypeptide(L)'
;LAIDNVKRGLAGLDVNPDALEADLDANWEVLAEPIQSAMRAAAIAGVPGMGNPYETLRDLTRGRRVGQAEVREFVAGLGLPADAAERLIALTPASYVGLAEKLVDEYLA
;
A
#
# COMPACT_ATOMS: atom_id res chain seq x y z
N LEU A 1 -16.25 9.77 -36.12
CA LEU A 1 -15.44 10.95 -35.71
C LEU A 1 -14.96 10.87 -34.24
N ALA A 2 -15.84 10.94 -33.23
CA ALA A 2 -15.38 10.94 -31.83
C ALA A 2 -14.61 9.66 -31.43
N ILE A 3 -15.15 8.48 -31.77
CA ILE A 3 -14.49 7.19 -31.50
C ILE A 3 -13.14 7.06 -32.25
N ASP A 4 -13.06 7.57 -33.48
CA ASP A 4 -11.83 7.53 -34.27
C ASP A 4 -10.72 8.42 -33.69
N ASN A 5 -11.10 9.52 -33.04
CA ASN A 5 -10.16 10.39 -32.34
C ASN A 5 -9.65 9.73 -31.06
N VAL A 6 -10.53 9.05 -30.29
CA VAL A 6 -10.13 8.29 -29.10
C VAL A 6 -9.14 7.19 -29.47
N LYS A 7 -9.43 6.39 -30.50
CA LYS A 7 -8.52 5.33 -30.97
C LYS A 7 -7.14 5.87 -31.34
N ARG A 8 -7.08 6.97 -32.08
CA ARG A 8 -5.82 7.61 -32.48
C ARG A 8 -5.06 8.19 -31.29
N GLY A 9 -5.76 8.79 -30.33
CA GLY A 9 -5.15 9.29 -29.09
C GLY A 9 -4.53 8.15 -28.28
N LEU A 10 -5.29 7.08 -28.03
CA LEU A 10 -4.82 5.92 -27.26
C LEU A 10 -3.60 5.23 -27.90
N ALA A 11 -3.57 5.13 -29.23
CA ALA A 11 -2.43 4.54 -29.95
C ALA A 11 -1.12 5.34 -29.83
N GLY A 12 -1.19 6.61 -29.44
CA GLY A 12 -0.03 7.47 -29.22
C GLY A 12 0.42 7.57 -27.76
N LEU A 13 -0.26 6.88 -26.83
CA LEU A 13 0.13 6.89 -25.42
C LEU A 13 1.25 5.88 -25.19
N ASP A 14 2.22 6.28 -24.38
CA ASP A 14 3.23 5.41 -23.82
C ASP A 14 3.29 5.64 -22.30
N VAL A 15 3.56 4.58 -21.56
CA VAL A 15 3.65 4.67 -20.09
C VAL A 15 5.00 5.30 -19.74
N ASN A 16 5.04 6.09 -18.66
CA ASN A 16 6.28 6.58 -18.08
C ASN A 16 6.53 5.85 -16.74
N PRO A 17 7.27 4.72 -16.74
CA PRO A 17 7.49 3.92 -15.54
C PRO A 17 8.24 4.70 -14.46
N ASP A 18 9.27 5.46 -14.83
CA ASP A 18 10.10 6.22 -13.89
C ASP A 18 9.27 7.22 -13.08
N ALA A 19 8.33 7.91 -13.74
CA ALA A 19 7.44 8.86 -13.06
C ALA A 19 6.48 8.15 -12.09
N LEU A 20 5.96 6.97 -12.46
CA LEU A 20 5.08 6.18 -11.61
C LEU A 20 5.83 5.61 -10.40
N GLU A 21 7.02 5.07 -10.60
CA GLU A 21 7.86 4.54 -9.53
C GLU A 21 8.28 5.63 -8.54
N ALA A 22 8.67 6.80 -9.04
CA ALA A 22 9.02 7.94 -8.19
C ALA A 22 7.83 8.45 -7.37
N ASP A 23 6.62 8.47 -7.94
CA ASP A 23 5.42 8.83 -7.19
C ASP A 23 5.11 7.79 -6.11
N LEU A 24 5.17 6.49 -6.45
CA LEU A 24 4.94 5.42 -5.47
C LEU A 24 5.97 5.45 -4.33
N ASP A 25 7.26 5.64 -4.61
CA ASP A 25 8.30 5.71 -3.59
C ASP A 25 8.22 6.97 -2.72
N ALA A 26 7.55 8.03 -3.20
CA ALA A 26 7.33 9.25 -2.42
C ALA A 26 6.13 9.16 -1.45
N ASN A 27 5.31 8.11 -1.53
CA ASN A 27 4.01 8.03 -0.84
C ASN A 27 3.86 6.74 0.00
N TRP A 28 4.77 6.49 0.94
CA TRP A 28 4.72 5.31 1.82
C TRP A 28 3.55 5.32 2.82
N GLU A 29 2.92 6.47 3.05
CA GLU A 29 1.73 6.61 3.89
C GLU A 29 0.54 5.76 3.43
N VAL A 30 0.49 5.35 2.16
CA VAL A 30 -0.57 4.47 1.65
C VAL A 30 -0.58 3.10 2.34
N LEU A 31 0.57 2.67 2.87
CA LEU A 31 0.69 1.43 3.64
C LEU A 31 0.08 1.53 5.05
N ALA A 32 -0.44 2.70 5.44
CA ALA A 32 -1.18 2.84 6.70
C ALA A 32 -2.41 1.92 6.77
N GLU A 33 -3.15 1.78 5.67
CA GLU A 33 -4.36 0.95 5.65
C GLU A 33 -4.05 -0.55 5.85
N PRO A 34 -3.10 -1.20 5.14
CA PRO A 34 -2.82 -2.62 5.37
C PRO A 34 -2.28 -2.89 6.77
N ILE A 35 -1.52 -1.96 7.36
CA ILE A 35 -1.07 -2.07 8.75
C ILE A 35 -2.25 -2.02 9.71
N GLN A 36 -3.19 -1.07 9.53
CA GLN A 36 -4.43 -1.02 10.33
C GLN A 36 -5.22 -2.31 10.23
N SER A 37 -5.39 -2.84 9.02
CA SER A 37 -6.13 -4.06 8.75
C SER A 37 -5.46 -5.28 9.43
N ALA A 38 -4.13 -5.38 9.40
CA ALA A 38 -3.39 -6.41 10.12
C ALA A 38 -3.53 -6.29 11.64
N MET A 39 -3.47 -5.08 12.20
CA MET A 39 -3.69 -4.87 13.64
C MET A 39 -5.12 -5.26 14.05
N ARG A 40 -6.14 -4.91 13.25
CA ARG A 40 -7.53 -5.34 13.54
C ARG A 40 -7.66 -6.86 13.54
N ALA A 41 -7.05 -7.54 12.57
CA ALA A 41 -7.04 -9.00 12.53
C ALA A 41 -6.33 -9.60 13.76
N ALA A 42 -5.19 -9.04 14.17
CA ALA A 42 -4.48 -9.46 15.37
C ALA A 42 -5.28 -9.22 16.65
N ALA A 43 -6.02 -8.11 16.75
CA ALA A 43 -6.92 -7.82 17.87
C ALA A 43 -8.04 -8.87 17.99
N ILE A 44 -8.66 -9.26 16.86
CA ILE A 44 -9.68 -10.30 16.81
C ILE A 44 -9.09 -11.66 17.23
N ALA A 45 -7.83 -11.93 16.88
CA ALA A 45 -7.10 -13.12 17.29
C ALA A 45 -6.63 -13.10 18.77
N GLY A 46 -6.90 -12.02 19.51
CA GLY A 46 -6.56 -11.90 20.92
C GLY A 46 -5.12 -11.45 21.20
N VAL A 47 -4.41 -10.90 20.22
CA VAL A 47 -3.07 -10.35 20.40
C VAL A 47 -3.14 -9.08 21.28
N PRO A 48 -2.43 -9.01 22.41
CA PRO A 48 -2.42 -7.84 23.28
C PRO A 48 -1.92 -6.58 22.57
N GLY A 49 -2.44 -5.41 22.95
CA GLY A 49 -1.96 -4.13 22.43
C GLY A 49 -2.51 -3.70 21.06
N MET A 50 -3.40 -4.50 20.44
CA MET A 50 -3.90 -4.25 19.08
C MET A 50 -5.25 -3.49 19.04
N GLY A 51 -5.79 -3.05 20.19
CA GLY A 51 -7.16 -2.54 20.30
C GLY A 51 -7.44 -1.18 19.64
N ASN A 52 -6.41 -0.34 19.43
CA ASN A 52 -6.59 1.03 18.91
C ASN A 52 -5.78 1.33 17.63
N PRO A 53 -5.95 0.58 16.52
CA PRO A 53 -5.08 0.72 15.33
C PRO A 53 -5.02 2.14 14.75
N TYR A 54 -6.16 2.83 14.69
CA TYR A 54 -6.22 4.18 14.13
C TYR A 54 -5.38 5.18 14.95
N GLU A 55 -5.44 5.11 16.27
CA GLU A 55 -4.67 5.99 17.14
C GLU A 55 -3.17 5.69 17.03
N THR A 56 -2.80 4.41 17.03
CA THR A 56 -1.41 3.97 16.86
C THR A 56 -0.82 4.44 15.53
N LEU A 57 -1.59 4.41 14.44
CA LEU A 57 -1.11 4.92 13.14
C LEU A 57 -1.10 6.43 13.01
N ARG A 58 -1.93 7.13 13.78
CA ARG A 58 -1.87 8.59 13.82
C ARG A 58 -0.48 9.06 14.26
N ASP A 59 0.17 8.32 15.15
CA ASP A 59 1.50 8.66 15.65
C ASP A 59 2.59 8.49 14.57
N LEU A 60 2.43 7.54 13.64
CA LEU A 60 3.34 7.34 12.51
C LEU A 60 3.30 8.52 11.53
N THR A 61 2.10 9.03 11.26
CA THR A 61 1.84 10.01 10.19
C THR A 61 1.78 11.46 10.67
N ARG A 62 1.94 11.72 11.98
CA ARG A 62 1.75 13.07 12.55
C ARG A 62 2.89 14.01 12.17
N GLY A 63 2.59 14.98 11.30
CA GLY A 63 3.44 16.15 11.04
C GLY A 63 4.73 15.86 10.28
N ARG A 64 4.87 14.69 9.66
CA ARG A 64 6.04 14.33 8.85
C ARG A 64 5.67 13.42 7.68
N ARG A 65 6.46 13.50 6.60
CA ARG A 65 6.46 12.48 5.53
C ARG A 65 7.01 11.19 6.12
N VAL A 66 6.34 10.09 5.82
CA VAL A 66 6.74 8.75 6.27
C VAL A 66 7.43 8.11 5.08
N GLY A 67 8.64 7.59 5.27
CA GLY A 67 9.37 6.82 4.26
C GLY A 67 9.42 5.34 4.62
N GLN A 68 10.14 4.59 3.80
CA GLN A 68 10.34 3.14 3.98
C GLN A 68 10.87 2.77 5.37
N ALA A 69 11.87 3.50 5.85
CA ALA A 69 12.53 3.20 7.12
C ALA A 69 11.56 3.37 8.29
N GLU A 70 10.80 4.47 8.29
CA GLU A 70 9.82 4.79 9.33
C GLU A 70 8.69 3.76 9.37
N VAL A 71 8.19 3.31 8.21
CA VAL A 71 7.17 2.25 8.15
C VAL A 71 7.71 0.94 8.74
N ARG A 72 8.92 0.54 8.37
CA ARG A 72 9.51 -0.72 8.85
C ARG A 72 9.80 -0.70 10.35
N GLU A 73 10.35 0.40 10.86
CA GLU A 73 10.57 0.59 12.29
C GLU A 73 9.26 0.53 13.07
N PHE A 74 8.22 1.20 12.55
CA PHE A 74 6.89 1.17 13.15
C PHE A 74 6.33 -0.26 13.23
N VAL A 75 6.33 -1.01 12.12
CA VAL A 75 5.83 -2.39 12.08
C VAL A 75 6.57 -3.29 13.06
N ALA A 76 7.90 -3.16 13.15
CA ALA A 76 8.71 -3.94 14.10
C ALA A 76 8.34 -3.64 15.56
N GLY A 77 7.92 -2.41 15.87
CA GLY A 77 7.51 -1.98 17.21
C GLY A 77 6.08 -2.36 17.62
N LEU A 78 5.23 -2.82 16.70
CA LEU A 78 3.81 -3.11 16.99
C LEU A 78 3.58 -4.38 17.81
N GLY A 79 4.53 -5.33 17.81
CA GLY A 79 4.33 -6.63 18.44
C GLY A 79 3.32 -7.52 17.71
N LEU A 80 3.21 -7.38 16.39
CA LEU A 80 2.39 -8.25 15.55
C LEU A 80 2.93 -9.70 15.54
N PRO A 81 2.08 -10.69 15.25
CA PRO A 81 2.54 -12.03 14.89
C PRO A 81 3.61 -11.99 13.79
N ALA A 82 4.61 -12.88 13.89
CA ALA A 82 5.79 -12.84 13.02
C ALA A 82 5.44 -12.89 11.53
N ASP A 83 4.50 -13.74 11.15
CA ASP A 83 4.02 -13.88 9.77
C ASP A 83 3.36 -12.59 9.24
N ALA A 84 2.58 -11.91 10.09
CA ALA A 84 1.96 -10.64 9.74
C ALA A 84 3.01 -9.52 9.62
N ALA A 85 3.95 -9.44 10.56
CA ALA A 85 5.02 -8.45 10.56
C ALA A 85 5.94 -8.60 9.34
N GLU A 86 6.37 -9.82 9.03
CA GLU A 86 7.21 -10.12 7.86
C GLU A 86 6.53 -9.70 6.56
N ARG A 87 5.24 -10.02 6.41
CA ARG A 87 4.45 -9.60 5.24
C ARG A 87 4.38 -8.09 5.10
N LEU A 88 4.14 -7.37 6.20
CA LEU A 88 4.06 -5.90 6.18
C LEU A 88 5.42 -5.24 5.89
N ILE A 89 6.53 -5.78 6.40
CA ILE A 89 7.89 -5.25 6.16
C ILE A 89 8.30 -5.43 4.69
N ALA A 90 7.82 -6.50 4.04
CA ALA A 90 8.04 -6.77 2.63
C ALA A 90 7.18 -5.92 1.69
N LEU A 91 6.09 -5.32 2.17
CA LEU A 91 5.24 -4.45 1.35
C LEU A 91 5.96 -3.16 0.97
N THR A 92 5.71 -2.77 -0.27
CA THR A 92 5.99 -1.45 -0.85
C THR A 92 4.70 -0.87 -1.43
N PRO A 93 4.60 0.46 -1.62
CA PRO A 93 3.47 1.07 -2.34
C PRO A 93 3.21 0.40 -3.70
N ALA A 94 4.27 0.07 -4.45
CA ALA A 94 4.18 -0.59 -5.75
C ALA A 94 3.64 -2.03 -5.69
N SER A 95 3.91 -2.76 -4.59
CA SER A 95 3.39 -4.12 -4.39
C SER A 95 1.97 -4.15 -3.82
N TYR A 96 1.50 -3.04 -3.23
CA TYR A 96 0.20 -2.97 -2.57
C TYR A 96 -0.94 -2.61 -3.54
N VAL A 97 -1.08 -3.43 -4.59
CA VAL A 97 -2.07 -3.24 -5.67
C VAL A 97 -3.27 -4.19 -5.59
N GLY A 98 -3.34 -4.99 -4.54
CA GLY A 98 -4.45 -5.93 -4.31
C GLY A 98 -4.60 -6.93 -5.45
N LEU A 99 -5.77 -6.92 -6.11
CA LEU A 99 -6.10 -7.81 -7.22
C LEU A 99 -5.96 -7.15 -8.60
N ALA A 100 -5.36 -5.96 -8.69
CA ALA A 100 -5.38 -5.15 -9.92
C ALA A 100 -4.93 -5.91 -11.17
N GLU A 101 -3.73 -6.51 -11.14
CA GLU A 101 -3.20 -7.29 -12.26
C GLU A 101 -4.09 -8.49 -12.61
N LYS A 102 -4.52 -9.25 -11.60
CA LYS A 102 -5.38 -10.43 -11.79
C LYS A 102 -6.72 -10.08 -12.45
N LEU A 103 -7.32 -8.95 -12.09
CA LEU A 103 -8.57 -8.49 -12.68
C LEU A 103 -8.38 -8.05 -14.14
N VAL A 104 -7.21 -7.49 -14.49
CA VAL A 104 -6.88 -7.20 -15.90
C VAL A 104 -6.75 -8.49 -16.68
N ASP A 105 -6.00 -9.46 -16.16
CA ASP A 105 -5.81 -10.76 -16.83
C ASP A 105 -7.13 -11.52 -17.01
N GLU A 106 -8.05 -11.42 -16.05
CA GLU A 106 -9.32 -12.15 -16.09
C GLU A 106 -10.34 -11.53 -17.05
N TYR A 107 -10.36 -10.20 -17.19
CA TYR A 107 -11.44 -9.49 -17.90
C TYR A 107 -11.00 -8.72 -19.15
N LEU A 108 -9.70 -8.49 -19.35
CA LEU A 108 -9.18 -7.59 -20.40
C LEU A 108 -8.05 -8.19 -21.25
N ALA A 109 -7.41 -9.29 -20.81
CA ALA A 109 -6.42 -10.04 -21.60
C ALA A 109 -7.08 -11.12 -22.48
#